data_AF-A0A2M7KX01-F1
#
_entry.id   AF-A0A2M7KX01-F1
#
_cell.length_a   1.000
_cell.length_b   1.000
_cell.length_c   1.000
_cell.angle_alpha   90.00
_cell.angle_beta   90.00
_cell.angle_gamma   90.00
#
_symmetry.space_group_name_H-M   'P 1'
#
loop_
_entity.id
_entity.type
_entity.pdbx_description
1 polymer ?
#
loop_
_entity_poly.entity_id
_entity_poly.type
_entity_poly.pdbx_seq_one_letter_code
_entity_poly.pdbx_strand_id
1 'polypeptide(L)'
;IGAYVDTTKDYLTVVSPIAGSPAEKADLKPGDQIIAIDGQDMTGVNPELARQKVLGPAGSTVHLTILREGVDQPLEFDIVRAHIVIPSVESKMLDNGI
;
A
#
# COMPACT_ATOMS: atom_id res chain seq x y z
N ILE A 1 -4.69 3.19 4.89
CA ILE A 1 -3.73 2.42 5.72
C ILE A 1 -2.42 3.15 6.00
N GLY A 2 -2.01 4.13 5.18
CA GLY A 2 -0.81 4.93 5.43
C GLY A 2 0.47 4.29 4.91
N ALA A 3 0.51 3.98 3.62
CA ALA A 3 1.71 3.51 2.96
C ALA A 3 1.86 4.22 1.62
N TYR A 4 3.10 4.51 1.25
CA TYR A 4 3.47 4.87 -0.12
C TYR A 4 3.49 3.60 -0.95
N VAL A 5 2.85 3.65 -2.11
CA VAL A 5 2.72 2.52 -3.03
C VAL A 5 3.11 2.94 -4.43
N ASP A 6 3.69 2.00 -5.16
CA ASP A 6 4.02 2.11 -6.57
C ASP A 6 2.94 1.39 -7.39
N THR A 7 2.34 2.13 -8.31
CA THR A 7 1.29 1.66 -9.23
C THR A 7 1.80 1.51 -10.67
N THR A 8 3.09 1.72 -10.91
CA THR A 8 3.70 1.63 -12.25
C THR A 8 4.14 0.22 -12.62
N LYS A 9 4.20 -0.68 -11.63
CA LYS A 9 4.53 -2.10 -11.79
C LYS A 9 3.29 -2.94 -12.07
N ASP A 10 3.49 -4.23 -12.36
CA ASP A 10 2.38 -5.17 -12.58
C ASP A 10 1.51 -5.39 -11.33
N TYR A 11 2.11 -5.24 -10.14
CA TYR A 11 1.43 -5.36 -8.85
C TYR A 11 1.51 -4.07 -8.07
N LEU A 12 0.48 -3.79 -7.27
CA LEU A 12 0.50 -2.72 -6.29
C LEU A 12 1.60 -3.03 -5.26
N THR A 13 2.71 -2.30 -5.34
CA THR A 13 3.91 -2.60 -4.55
C THR A 13 4.10 -1.55 -3.45
N VAL A 14 4.35 -1.97 -2.22
CA VAL A 14 4.65 -1.06 -1.12
C VAL A 14 6.04 -0.46 -1.32
N VAL A 15 6.12 0.85 -1.43
CA VAL A 15 7.40 1.58 -1.48
C VAL A 15 7.92 1.80 -0.07
N SER A 16 7.07 2.30 0.82
CA SER A 16 7.42 2.50 2.23
C SER A 16 6.17 2.75 3.08
N PRO A 17 6.03 2.12 4.27
CA PRO A 17 5.00 2.49 5.22
C PRO A 17 5.25 3.90 5.79
N ILE A 18 4.18 4.63 6.12
CA ILE A 18 4.28 5.94 6.77
C ILE A 18 4.53 5.73 8.27
N ALA A 19 5.46 6.48 8.86
CA ALA A 19 5.75 6.38 10.30
C ALA A 19 4.51 6.64 11.15
N GLY A 20 4.26 5.77 12.14
CA GLY A 20 3.11 5.79 13.04
C GLY A 20 1.78 5.31 12.42
N SER A 21 1.79 4.93 11.14
CA SER A 21 0.58 4.45 10.44
C SER A 21 0.21 3.01 10.81
N PRO A 22 -1.05 2.60 10.56
CA PRO A 22 -1.44 1.20 10.65
C PRO A 22 -0.61 0.26 9.77
N ALA A 23 -0.15 0.71 8.59
CA ALA A 23 0.69 -0.09 7.71
C ALA A 23 2.05 -0.42 8.34
N GLU A 24 2.69 0.55 9.00
CA GLU A 24 3.94 0.33 9.74
C GLU A 24 3.71 -0.63 10.92
N LYS A 25 2.64 -0.42 11.68
CA LYS A 25 2.28 -1.28 12.82
C LYS A 25 1.97 -2.72 12.43
N ALA A 26 1.53 -2.93 11.19
CA ALA A 26 1.29 -4.25 10.61
C ALA A 26 2.55 -4.93 10.07
N ASP A 27 3.74 -4.32 10.19
CA ASP A 27 5.01 -4.84 9.65
C ASP A 27 5.00 -4.99 8.11
N LEU A 28 4.28 -4.11 7.40
CA LEU A 28 4.45 -3.96 5.96
C LEU A 28 5.82 -3.39 5.66
N LYS A 29 6.49 -3.96 4.66
CA LYS A 29 7.86 -3.64 4.29
C LYS A 29 7.94 -3.13 2.86
N PRO A 30 8.96 -2.30 2.55
CA PRO A 30 9.30 -1.98 1.17
C PRO A 30 9.48 -3.24 0.34
N GLY A 31 8.89 -3.27 -0.85
CA GLY A 31 8.93 -4.42 -1.76
C GLY A 31 7.77 -5.40 -1.62
N ASP A 32 6.90 -5.25 -0.60
CA ASP A 32 5.71 -6.10 -0.49
C ASP A 32 4.79 -5.88 -1.70
N GLN A 33 4.48 -6.96 -2.40
CA GLN A 33 3.58 -6.94 -3.56
C GLN A 33 2.19 -7.39 -3.12
N ILE A 34 1.20 -6.51 -3.24
CA ILE A 34 -0.17 -6.82 -2.86
C ILE A 34 -0.83 -7.64 -3.97
N ILE A 35 -1.11 -8.90 -3.67
CA ILE A 35 -1.71 -9.86 -4.61
C ILE A 35 -3.19 -10.08 -4.35
N ALA A 36 -3.70 -9.86 -3.13
CA ALA A 36 -5.12 -9.90 -2.86
C ALA A 36 -5.54 -8.86 -1.82
N ILE A 37 -6.79 -8.41 -1.93
CA ILE A 37 -7.41 -7.43 -1.03
C ILE A 37 -8.81 -7.95 -0.66
N ASP A 38 -9.08 -8.09 0.63
CA ASP A 38 -10.33 -8.59 1.19
C ASP A 38 -10.73 -9.96 0.57
N GLY A 39 -9.72 -10.83 0.37
CA GLY A 39 -9.88 -12.16 -0.25
C GLY A 39 -10.09 -12.15 -1.77
N GLN A 40 -10.13 -10.97 -2.40
CA GLN A 40 -10.22 -10.84 -3.84
C GLN A 40 -8.81 -10.76 -4.44
N ASP A 41 -8.51 -11.67 -5.37
CA ASP A 41 -7.27 -11.65 -6.12
C ASP A 41 -7.15 -10.39 -6.99
N MET A 42 -6.00 -9.74 -6.89
CA MET A 42 -5.61 -8.52 -7.59
C MET A 42 -4.55 -8.79 -8.66
N THR A 43 -4.19 -10.06 -8.92
CA THR A 43 -3.19 -10.37 -9.95
C THR A 43 -3.72 -9.97 -11.33
N GLY A 44 -2.93 -9.23 -12.10
CA GLY A 44 -3.35 -8.68 -13.41
C GLY A 44 -4.43 -7.58 -13.34
N VAL A 45 -4.87 -7.19 -12.14
CA VAL A 45 -5.75 -6.03 -11.96
C VAL A 45 -4.89 -4.76 -12.02
N ASN A 46 -5.44 -3.69 -12.60
CA ASN A 46 -4.75 -2.41 -12.63
C ASN A 46 -4.36 -1.97 -11.19
N PRO A 47 -3.07 -1.71 -10.91
CA PRO A 47 -2.59 -1.30 -9.58
C PRO A 47 -3.30 -0.07 -9.03
N GLU A 48 -3.74 0.84 -9.92
CA GLU A 48 -4.55 2.00 -9.56
C GLU A 48 -5.88 1.59 -8.92
N LEU A 49 -6.54 0.60 -9.52
CA LEU A 49 -7.80 0.07 -9.02
C LEU A 49 -7.61 -0.72 -7.73
N ALA A 50 -6.53 -1.49 -7.62
CA ALA A 50 -6.13 -2.15 -6.38
C ALA A 50 -5.92 -1.11 -5.26
N ARG A 51 -5.22 -0.01 -5.54
CA ARG A 51 -5.04 1.08 -4.56
C ARG A 51 -6.37 1.66 -4.09
N GLN A 52 -7.33 1.86 -4.99
CA GLN A 52 -8.66 2.32 -4.63
C GLN A 52 -9.40 1.36 -3.70
N LYS A 53 -9.18 0.04 -3.81
CA LYS A 53 -9.75 -0.97 -2.90
C LYS A 53 -9.09 -0.99 -1.52
N VAL A 54 -7.79 -0.70 -1.45
CA VAL A 54 -7.07 -0.53 -0.18
C VAL A 54 -7.61 0.69 0.57
N LEU A 55 -7.94 1.76 -0.16
CA LEU A 55 -8.64 2.92 0.40
C LEU A 55 -10.06 2.54 0.81
N GLY A 56 -10.54 3.14 1.89
CA GLY A 56 -11.84 2.84 2.45
C GLY A 56 -12.09 3.66 3.71
N PRO A 57 -13.26 3.50 4.34
CA PRO A 57 -13.64 4.31 5.49
C PRO A 57 -12.69 4.06 6.67
N ALA A 58 -12.32 5.14 7.36
CA ALA A 58 -11.52 5.04 8.57
C ALA A 58 -12.27 4.20 9.63
N GLY A 59 -11.54 3.36 10.37
CA GLY A 59 -12.06 2.41 11.34
C GLY A 59 -12.44 1.05 10.76
N SER A 60 -12.52 0.89 9.43
CA SER A 60 -12.72 -0.43 8.83
C SER A 60 -11.41 -1.21 8.72
N THR A 61 -11.47 -2.53 8.74
CA THR A 61 -10.32 -3.41 8.50
C THR A 61 -10.22 -3.74 7.01
N VAL A 62 -9.00 -3.79 6.49
CA VAL A 62 -8.68 -4.37 5.18
C VAL A 62 -7.81 -5.59 5.40
N HIS A 63 -8.14 -6.68 4.73
CA HIS A 63 -7.32 -7.89 4.70
C HIS A 63 -6.43 -7.85 3.46
N LEU A 64 -5.11 -7.84 3.63
CA LEU A 64 -4.15 -7.80 2.53
C LEU A 64 -3.37 -9.10 2.47
N THR A 65 -3.32 -9.71 1.30
CA THR A 65 -2.40 -10.81 1.00
C THR A 65 -1.27 -10.26 0.15
N ILE A 66 -0.04 -10.43 0.63
CA ILE A 66 1.16 -9.92 -0.04
C ILE A 66 2.17 -11.01 -0.33
N LEU A 67 2.96 -10.82 -1.39
CA LEU A 67 4.18 -11.57 -1.66
C LEU A 67 5.39 -10.73 -1.24
N ARG A 68 6.30 -11.35 -0.49
CA ARG A 68 7.55 -10.74 -0.03
C ARG A 68 8.72 -11.53 -0.59
N GLU A 69 9.69 -10.84 -1.18
CA GLU A 69 10.90 -11.48 -1.70
C GLU A 69 11.61 -12.27 -0.59
N GLY A 70 11.97 -13.52 -0.87
CA GLY A 70 12.60 -14.42 0.10
C GLY A 70 11.63 -15.14 1.04
N VAL A 71 10.31 -14.94 0.91
CA VAL A 71 9.29 -15.72 1.60
C VAL A 71 8.53 -16.56 0.59
N ASP A 72 8.58 -17.89 0.73
CA ASP A 72 7.97 -18.82 -0.24
C ASP A 72 6.43 -18.79 -0.22
N GLN A 73 5.83 -18.31 0.87
CA GLN A 73 4.39 -18.28 1.06
C GLN A 73 3.87 -16.84 1.13
N PRO A 74 2.67 -16.56 0.59
CA PRO A 74 2.01 -15.28 0.79
C PRO A 74 1.81 -14.98 2.27
N LEU A 75 1.98 -13.72 2.65
CA LEU A 75 1.73 -13.22 4.00
C LEU A 75 0.40 -12.48 4.03
N GLU A 76 -0.36 -12.70 5.09
CA GLU A 76 -1.67 -12.07 5.29
C GLU A 76 -1.63 -11.06 6.43
N PHE A 77 -2.21 -9.88 6.20
CA PHE A 77 -2.20 -8.77 7.15
C PHE A 77 -3.59 -8.15 7.27
N ASP A 78 -4.09 -8.08 8.50
CA ASP A 78 -5.29 -7.32 8.84
C ASP A 78 -4.90 -5.91 9.29
N ILE A 79 -5.25 -4.91 8.49
CA ILE A 79 -4.87 -3.52 8.74
C ILE A 79 -6.11 -2.67 8.95
N VAL A 80 -6.18 -2.00 10.10
CA VAL A 80 -7.24 -1.03 10.37
C VAL A 80 -6.97 0.24 9.58
N ARG A 81 -7.90 0.64 8.71
CA ARG A 81 -7.83 1.89 7.95
C ARG A 81 -7.92 3.06 8.93
N ALA A 82 -6.95 3.96 8.90
CA ALA A 82 -6.95 5.19 9.68
C ALA A 82 -6.89 6.41 8.77
N HIS A 83 -7.39 7.54 9.28
CA HIS A 83 -7.20 8.84 8.64
C HIS A 83 -5.73 9.25 8.85
N ILE A 84 -4.94 9.20 7.77
CA ILE A 84 -3.52 9.58 7.83
C ILE A 84 -3.42 10.99 7.28
N VAL A 85 -3.14 11.93 8.18
CA VAL A 85 -2.77 13.29 7.77
C VAL A 85 -1.33 13.21 7.31
N ILE A 86 -1.13 13.11 6.00
CA ILE A 86 0.19 13.29 5.42
C ILE A 86 0.43 14.80 5.46
N PRO A 87 1.38 15.31 6.27
CA PRO A 87 1.75 16.71 6.14
C PRO A 87 2.19 16.87 4.69
N SER A 88 1.47 17.71 3.94
CA SER A 88 1.84 18.05 2.58
C SER A 88 3.20 18.71 2.68
N VAL A 89 4.28 17.94 2.52
CA VAL A 89 5.56 18.55 2.19
C VAL A 89 5.28 19.34 0.92
N GLU A 90 5.53 20.64 0.98
CA GLU A 90 5.60 21.46 -0.23
C GLU A 90 6.51 20.70 -1.19
N SER A 91 5.90 19.98 -2.14
CA SER A 91 6.56 19.55 -3.35
C SER A 91 6.97 20.85 -4.01
N LYS A 92 8.17 21.33 -3.67
CA LYS A 92 8.91 22.25 -4.51
C LYS A 92 9.03 21.49 -5.82
N MET A 93 8.08 21.74 -6.72
CA MET A 93 8.25 21.39 -8.12
C MET A 93 9.56 22.06 -8.49
N LEU A 94 10.62 21.26 -8.62
CA LEU A 94 11.76 21.65 -9.41
C LEU A 94 11.26 21.59 -10.84
N ASP A 95 10.55 22.66 -11.18
CA ASP A 95 10.36 23.15 -12.53
C ASP A 95 11.76 23.51 -13.03
N ASN A 96 12.50 22.48 -13.42
CA ASN A 96 13.72 22.66 -14.18
C ASN A 96 13.35 22.40 -15.63
N GLY A 97 12.51 23.29 -16.17
CA GLY A 97 12.47 23.52 -17.60
C GLY A 97 13.87 23.93 -18.07
N ILE A 98 14.55 23.02 -18.77
CA ILE A 98 15.51 23.29 -19.84
C ILE A 98 15.33 22.19 -20.89
#